data_AF-A0A947K0U2-F1
#
_entry.id   AF-A0A947K0U2-F1
#
_cell.length_a   1.000
_cell.length_b   1.000
_cell.length_c   1.000
_cell.angle_alpha   90.00
_cell.angle_beta   90.00
_cell.angle_gamma   90.00
#
_symmetry.space_group_name_H-M   'P 1'
#
loop_
_entity.id
_entity.type
_entity.pdbx_description
1 polymer ?
#
loop_
_entity_poly.entity_id
_entity_poly.type
_entity_poly.pdbx_seq_one_letter_code
_entity_poly.pdbx_strand_id
1 'polypeptide(L)'
;MTKKDYSSQSTPRLPEEIRNLIARKVRHLRREQDIRWGELKRATYAKLRDKLVKEFIALRVRHYHVFSGAVYKEIVANAVVITQEWPGMVWGAIASTLDNAQIALVDGQELESIVDEYVWEIGDAPFTLKYIDLQKYKESVQREASRYGLNASHPTSDRYLSLEVVAGQCSIKNTGRRERDLVSIAIAEYVISHSQIISPKTPPSFDSIIIRREARKLDTQDMYENWRKKYRELKKENSGSTDSSIAIKISKMSIGQGKSTGTIRKNMKTREN
;
A
#
# COMPACT_ATOMS: atom_id res chain seq x y z
N MET A 1 -41.90 -21.34 22.95
CA MET A 1 -41.18 -20.44 22.03
C MET A 1 -40.38 -21.28 21.06
N THR A 2 -40.93 -21.52 19.87
CA THR A 2 -40.27 -22.28 18.79
C THR A 2 -39.21 -21.40 18.13
N LYS A 3 -37.94 -21.81 18.18
CA LYS A 3 -36.88 -21.20 17.37
C LYS A 3 -37.30 -21.38 15.91
N LYS A 4 -37.59 -20.28 15.21
CA LYS A 4 -37.69 -20.30 13.75
C LYS A 4 -36.30 -20.66 13.23
N ASP A 5 -36.20 -21.83 12.60
CA ASP A 5 -35.05 -22.15 11.76
C ASP A 5 -35.07 -21.15 10.59
N TYR A 6 -34.26 -20.10 10.72
CA TYR A 6 -33.91 -19.24 9.60
C TYR A 6 -33.01 -20.07 8.69
N SER A 7 -33.64 -20.86 7.83
CA SER A 7 -32.98 -21.54 6.73
C SER A 7 -32.19 -20.49 5.96
N SER A 8 -30.86 -20.52 6.12
CA SER A 8 -29.94 -19.57 5.50
C SER A 8 -30.12 -19.66 3.99
N GLN A 9 -30.87 -18.72 3.42
CA GLN A 9 -30.98 -18.60 1.98
C GLN A 9 -29.56 -18.39 1.45
N SER A 10 -29.05 -19.38 0.71
CA SER A 10 -27.72 -19.31 0.12
C SER A 10 -27.67 -18.08 -0.77
N THR A 11 -26.80 -17.13 -0.45
CA THR A 11 -26.50 -15.99 -1.31
C THR A 11 -26.15 -16.51 -2.71
N PRO A 12 -26.68 -15.87 -3.78
CA PRO A 12 -26.39 -16.30 -5.14
C PRO A 12 -24.89 -16.14 -5.39
N ARG A 13 -24.24 -17.26 -5.76
CA ARG A 13 -22.83 -17.26 -6.15
C ARG A 13 -22.64 -16.62 -7.52
N LEU A 14 -21.48 -16.03 -7.74
CA LEU A 14 -21.08 -15.46 -9.01
C LEU A 14 -21.07 -16.56 -10.10
N PRO A 15 -21.66 -16.31 -11.28
CA PRO A 15 -21.55 -17.26 -12.40
C PRO A 15 -20.09 -17.55 -12.74
N GLU A 16 -19.77 -18.83 -12.96
CA GLU A 16 -18.40 -19.29 -13.17
C GLU A 16 -17.76 -18.65 -14.41
N GLU A 17 -18.54 -18.33 -15.45
CA GLU A 17 -18.07 -17.61 -16.63
C GLU A 17 -17.53 -16.22 -16.29
N ILE A 18 -18.21 -15.53 -15.37
CA ILE A 18 -17.84 -14.18 -14.93
C ILE A 18 -16.62 -14.24 -14.03
N ARG A 19 -16.57 -15.21 -13.12
CA ARG A 19 -15.38 -15.47 -12.30
C ARG A 19 -14.16 -15.73 -13.18
N ASN A 20 -14.30 -16.54 -14.22
CA ASN A 20 -13.24 -16.81 -15.18
C ASN A 20 -12.81 -15.57 -15.97
N LEU A 21 -13.76 -14.70 -16.36
CA LEU A 21 -13.46 -13.44 -17.04
C LEU A 21 -12.65 -12.50 -16.14
N ILE A 22 -13.07 -12.34 -14.89
CA ILE A 22 -12.34 -11.58 -13.86
C ILE A 22 -10.92 -12.14 -13.71
N ALA A 23 -10.79 -13.46 -13.50
CA ALA A 23 -9.51 -14.12 -13.33
C ALA A 23 -8.56 -13.90 -14.51
N ARG A 24 -9.06 -13.91 -15.75
CA ARG A 24 -8.25 -13.63 -16.94
C ARG A 24 -7.78 -12.17 -16.98
N LYS A 25 -8.68 -11.22 -16.70
CA LYS A 25 -8.38 -9.77 -16.70
C LYS A 25 -7.36 -9.42 -15.61
N VAL A 26 -7.55 -9.94 -14.40
CA VAL A 26 -6.62 -9.70 -13.29
C VAL A 26 -5.25 -10.35 -13.54
N ARG A 27 -5.19 -11.58 -14.06
CA ARG A 27 -3.92 -12.21 -14.48
C ARG A 27 -3.21 -11.43 -15.59
N HIS A 28 -3.96 -10.79 -16.49
CA HIS A 28 -3.37 -9.92 -17.50
C HIS A 28 -2.73 -8.67 -16.86
N LEU A 29 -3.48 -7.92 -16.03
CA LEU A 29 -2.95 -6.77 -15.29
C LEU A 29 -1.72 -7.14 -14.45
N ARG A 30 -1.73 -8.35 -13.88
CA ARG A 30 -0.61 -8.85 -13.09
C ARG A 30 0.65 -9.02 -13.93
N ARG A 31 0.54 -9.60 -15.12
CA ARG A 31 1.67 -9.73 -16.05
C ARG A 31 2.21 -8.37 -16.47
N GLU A 32 1.34 -7.41 -16.76
CA GLU A 32 1.77 -6.05 -17.09
C GLU A 32 2.54 -5.40 -15.94
N GLN A 33 2.07 -5.55 -14.70
CA GLN A 33 2.77 -5.06 -13.52
C GLN A 33 4.10 -5.75 -13.27
N ASP A 34 4.18 -7.08 -13.43
CA ASP A 34 5.45 -7.82 -13.32
C ASP A 34 6.46 -7.35 -14.40
N ILE A 35 6.02 -7.02 -15.63
CA ILE A 35 6.87 -6.46 -16.70
C ILE A 35 7.37 -5.06 -16.33
N ARG A 36 6.45 -4.14 -15.97
CA ARG A 36 6.79 -2.77 -15.53
C ARG A 36 7.77 -2.79 -14.37
N TRP A 37 7.55 -3.69 -13.41
CA TRP A 37 8.47 -3.89 -12.30
C TRP A 37 9.84 -4.37 -12.76
N GLY A 38 9.91 -5.33 -13.69
CA GLY A 38 11.16 -5.81 -14.25
C GLY A 38 12.00 -4.69 -14.89
N GLU A 39 11.36 -3.76 -15.60
CA GLU A 39 12.01 -2.58 -16.17
C GLU A 39 12.48 -1.59 -15.11
N LEU A 40 11.60 -1.22 -14.18
CA LEU A 40 11.91 -0.31 -13.09
C LEU A 40 13.05 -0.84 -12.22
N LYS A 41 13.01 -2.13 -11.88
CA LYS A 41 14.06 -2.83 -11.14
C LYS A 41 15.39 -2.72 -11.89
N ARG A 42 15.44 -3.07 -13.17
CA ARG A 42 16.67 -2.95 -13.98
C ARG A 42 17.22 -1.52 -13.96
N ALA A 43 16.36 -0.52 -14.14
CA ALA A 43 16.74 0.89 -14.11
C ALA A 43 17.30 1.32 -12.74
N THR A 44 16.63 0.97 -11.63
CA THR A 44 17.09 1.35 -10.29
C THR A 44 18.38 0.63 -9.88
N TYR A 45 18.55 -0.64 -10.25
CA TYR A 45 19.82 -1.35 -10.00
C TYR A 45 20.98 -0.81 -10.86
N ALA A 46 20.71 -0.34 -12.08
CA ALA A 46 21.71 0.37 -12.88
C ALA A 46 22.13 1.68 -12.18
N LYS A 47 21.16 2.48 -11.71
CA LYS A 47 21.45 3.69 -10.91
C LYS A 47 22.23 3.39 -9.64
N LEU A 48 21.90 2.30 -8.94
CA LEU A 48 22.63 1.85 -7.74
C LEU A 48 24.10 1.62 -8.09
N ARG A 49 24.35 0.84 -9.14
CA ARG A 49 25.71 0.54 -9.61
C ARG A 49 26.47 1.82 -9.95
N ASP A 50 25.88 2.71 -10.74
CA ASP A 50 26.54 3.97 -11.14
C ASP A 50 26.87 4.85 -9.93
N LYS A 51 25.96 4.93 -8.96
CA LYS A 51 26.19 5.70 -7.73
C LYS A 51 27.26 5.07 -6.84
N LEU A 52 27.26 3.75 -6.68
CA LEU A 52 28.29 3.03 -5.94
C LEU A 52 29.67 3.23 -6.57
N VAL A 53 29.78 3.09 -7.90
CA VAL A 53 31.03 3.33 -8.64
C VAL A 53 31.55 4.75 -8.39
N LYS A 54 30.69 5.78 -8.51
CA LYS A 54 31.07 7.18 -8.26
C LYS A 54 31.60 7.39 -6.84
N GLU A 55 30.92 6.85 -5.83
CA GLU A 55 31.34 7.02 -4.42
C GLU A 55 32.61 6.22 -4.08
N PHE A 56 32.78 5.04 -4.66
CA PHE A 56 33.99 4.23 -4.49
C PHE A 56 35.22 4.91 -5.12
N ILE A 57 35.07 5.47 -6.32
CA ILE A 57 36.13 6.27 -6.97
C ILE A 57 36.45 7.51 -6.13
N ALA A 58 35.45 8.14 -5.52
CA ALA A 58 35.63 9.29 -4.64
C ALA A 58 36.29 8.95 -3.28
N LEU A 59 36.78 7.72 -3.09
CA LEU A 59 37.49 7.23 -1.89
C LEU A 59 36.71 7.39 -0.57
N ARG A 60 35.38 7.55 -0.62
CA ARG A 60 34.50 7.59 0.57
C ARG A 60 34.21 6.19 1.12
N VAL A 61 35.25 5.38 1.22
CA VAL A 61 35.21 3.95 1.54
C VAL A 61 34.58 3.64 2.90
N ARG A 62 34.70 4.54 3.89
CA ARG A 62 34.25 4.26 5.27
C ARG A 62 32.72 4.20 5.44
N HIS A 63 31.93 4.68 4.48
CA HIS A 63 30.48 4.85 4.66
C HIS A 63 29.61 4.26 3.52
N TYR A 64 30.13 3.29 2.74
CA TYR A 64 29.41 2.75 1.58
C TYR A 64 28.01 2.18 1.89
N HIS A 65 27.81 1.65 3.10
CA HIS A 65 26.53 1.12 3.57
C HIS A 65 25.44 2.21 3.68
N VAL A 66 25.80 3.45 4.03
CA VAL A 66 24.84 4.58 4.10
C VAL A 66 24.29 4.91 2.72
N PHE A 67 25.14 4.87 1.69
CA PHE A 67 24.74 5.21 0.32
C PHE A 67 23.92 4.12 -0.35
N SER A 68 24.27 2.85 -0.15
CA SER A 68 23.49 1.73 -0.68
C SER A 68 22.08 1.76 -0.10
N GLY A 69 21.93 2.10 1.19
CA GLY A 69 20.64 2.28 1.85
C GLY A 69 19.73 3.31 1.17
N ALA A 70 20.27 4.42 0.68
CA ALA A 70 19.48 5.46 0.00
C ALA A 70 18.87 4.98 -1.32
N VAL A 71 19.63 4.24 -2.13
CA VAL A 71 19.10 3.71 -3.40
C VAL A 71 18.17 2.54 -3.16
N TYR A 72 18.45 1.71 -2.15
CA TYR A 72 17.54 0.67 -1.72
C TYR A 72 16.18 1.23 -1.28
N LYS A 73 16.17 2.37 -0.57
CA LYS A 73 14.94 3.10 -0.23
C LYS A 73 14.16 3.55 -1.46
N GLU A 74 14.81 3.87 -2.59
CA GLU A 74 14.12 4.15 -3.86
C GLU A 74 13.42 2.90 -4.40
N ILE A 75 14.09 1.73 -4.37
CA ILE A 75 13.47 0.45 -4.78
C ILE A 75 12.25 0.14 -3.90
N VAL A 76 12.41 0.28 -2.58
CA VAL A 76 11.31 0.07 -1.62
C VAL A 76 10.17 1.05 -1.86
N ALA A 77 10.46 2.34 -2.06
CA ALA A 77 9.44 3.34 -2.33
C ALA A 77 8.64 3.01 -3.60
N ASN A 78 9.32 2.58 -4.66
CA ASN A 78 8.67 2.13 -5.89
C ASN A 78 7.79 0.89 -5.66
N ALA A 79 8.26 -0.09 -4.89
CA ALA A 79 7.47 -1.26 -4.54
C ALA A 79 6.24 -0.88 -3.69
N VAL A 80 6.39 0.07 -2.75
CA VAL A 80 5.29 0.61 -1.95
C VAL A 80 4.24 1.29 -2.84
N VAL A 81 4.63 2.10 -3.82
CA VAL A 81 3.70 2.74 -4.77
C VAL A 81 2.89 1.69 -5.54
N ILE A 82 3.55 0.66 -6.08
CA ILE A 82 2.84 -0.41 -6.80
C ILE A 82 1.91 -1.19 -5.86
N THR A 83 2.35 -1.43 -4.62
CA THR A 83 1.52 -2.07 -3.59
C THR A 83 0.30 -1.22 -3.26
N GLN A 84 0.48 0.11 -3.29
CA GLN A 84 -0.58 1.05 -3.01
C GLN A 84 -1.67 0.99 -4.08
N GLU A 85 -1.27 0.92 -5.35
CA GLU A 85 -2.20 0.97 -6.47
C GLU A 85 -2.85 -0.39 -6.78
N TRP A 86 -2.18 -1.51 -6.48
CA TRP A 86 -2.60 -2.84 -6.94
C TRP A 86 -3.99 -3.27 -6.49
N PRO A 87 -4.37 -3.18 -5.19
CA PRO A 87 -5.70 -3.60 -4.76
C PRO A 87 -6.82 -2.82 -5.47
N GLY A 88 -6.63 -1.51 -5.65
CA GLY A 88 -7.58 -0.66 -6.38
C GLY A 88 -7.69 -1.04 -7.86
N MET A 89 -6.59 -1.38 -8.53
CA MET A 89 -6.61 -1.88 -9.91
C MET A 89 -7.37 -3.22 -10.04
N VAL A 90 -7.14 -4.15 -9.11
CA VAL A 90 -7.85 -5.44 -9.09
C VAL A 90 -9.34 -5.23 -8.88
N TRP A 91 -9.70 -4.43 -7.89
CA TRP A 91 -11.10 -4.10 -7.61
C TRP A 91 -11.78 -3.39 -8.78
N GLY A 92 -11.12 -2.38 -9.36
CA GLY A 92 -11.66 -1.68 -10.53
C GLY A 92 -11.88 -2.61 -11.73
N ALA A 93 -11.01 -3.62 -11.91
CA ALA A 93 -11.21 -4.64 -12.94
C ALA A 93 -12.40 -5.56 -12.65
N ILE A 94 -12.60 -5.96 -11.39
CA ILE A 94 -13.75 -6.74 -10.91
C ILE A 94 -15.04 -5.96 -11.11
N ALA A 95 -15.17 -4.79 -10.49
CA ALA A 95 -16.37 -3.94 -10.55
C ALA A 95 -16.78 -3.64 -12.00
N SER A 96 -15.82 -3.22 -12.84
CA SER A 96 -16.08 -2.98 -14.26
C SER A 96 -16.61 -4.23 -14.99
N THR A 97 -16.17 -5.43 -14.60
CA THR A 97 -16.64 -6.68 -15.22
C THR A 97 -18.06 -7.03 -14.77
N LEU A 98 -18.37 -6.82 -13.48
CA LEU A 98 -19.70 -7.01 -12.92
C LEU A 98 -20.72 -6.03 -13.55
N ASP A 99 -20.35 -4.76 -13.66
CA ASP A 99 -21.19 -3.71 -14.25
C ASP A 99 -21.51 -4.02 -15.72
N ASN A 100 -20.50 -4.41 -16.50
CA ASN A 100 -20.67 -4.79 -17.91
C ASN A 100 -21.54 -6.04 -18.08
N ALA A 101 -21.50 -6.96 -17.12
CA ALA A 101 -22.31 -8.17 -17.12
C ALA A 101 -23.72 -7.96 -16.53
N GLN A 102 -24.02 -6.75 -16.03
CA GLN A 102 -25.30 -6.40 -15.40
C GLN A 102 -25.72 -7.37 -14.29
N ILE A 103 -24.77 -7.82 -13.47
CA ILE A 103 -25.06 -8.76 -12.39
C ILE A 103 -25.69 -8.02 -11.23
N ALA A 104 -26.92 -8.40 -10.90
CA ALA A 104 -27.77 -7.67 -9.98
C ALA A 104 -27.26 -7.73 -8.53
N LEU A 105 -26.86 -8.91 -8.04
CA LEU A 105 -26.44 -9.06 -6.65
C LEU A 105 -25.36 -10.11 -6.53
N VAL A 106 -24.23 -9.74 -5.96
CA VAL A 106 -23.12 -10.66 -5.64
C VAL A 106 -22.88 -10.60 -4.14
N ASP A 107 -22.55 -11.76 -3.57
CA ASP A 107 -22.11 -11.84 -2.18
C ASP A 107 -20.81 -11.05 -1.99
N GLY A 108 -20.82 -10.10 -1.05
CA GLY A 108 -19.63 -9.33 -0.70
C GLY A 108 -18.46 -10.22 -0.25
N GLN A 109 -18.75 -11.33 0.44
CA GLN A 109 -17.70 -12.27 0.88
C GLN A 109 -17.04 -12.99 -0.31
N GLU A 110 -17.81 -13.30 -1.34
CA GLU A 110 -17.27 -13.91 -2.55
C GLU A 110 -16.36 -12.93 -3.29
N LEU A 111 -16.76 -11.66 -3.37
CA LEU A 111 -15.92 -10.60 -3.95
C LEU A 111 -14.63 -10.36 -3.15
N GLU A 112 -14.72 -10.35 -1.82
CA GLU A 112 -13.53 -10.27 -0.96
C GLU A 112 -12.60 -11.46 -1.18
N SER A 113 -13.14 -12.68 -1.27
CA SER A 113 -12.33 -13.88 -1.54
C SER A 113 -11.64 -13.81 -2.89
N ILE A 114 -12.29 -13.27 -3.93
CA ILE A 114 -11.69 -13.08 -5.24
C ILE A 114 -10.58 -12.02 -5.15
N VAL A 115 -10.81 -10.90 -4.47
CA VAL A 115 -9.78 -9.88 -4.28
C VAL A 115 -8.58 -10.46 -3.53
N ASP A 116 -8.79 -11.18 -2.43
CA ASP A 116 -7.71 -11.77 -1.65
C ASP A 116 -6.91 -12.81 -2.47
N GLU A 117 -7.57 -13.62 -3.32
CA GLU A 117 -6.93 -14.57 -4.25
C GLU A 117 -5.91 -13.90 -5.19
N TYR A 118 -6.15 -12.65 -5.60
CA TYR A 118 -5.32 -11.95 -6.59
C TYR A 118 -4.47 -10.80 -6.04
N VAL A 119 -4.83 -10.23 -4.89
CA VAL A 119 -4.08 -9.16 -4.22
C VAL A 119 -2.95 -9.74 -3.36
N TRP A 120 -3.23 -10.84 -2.66
CA TRP A 120 -2.27 -11.51 -1.79
C TRP A 120 -1.74 -12.79 -2.44
N GLU A 121 -0.46 -13.11 -2.18
CA GLU A 121 0.01 -14.47 -2.44
C GLU A 121 -0.49 -15.41 -1.33
N ILE A 122 -0.53 -16.72 -1.62
CA ILE A 122 -0.81 -17.77 -0.64
C ILE A 122 0.13 -17.55 0.57
N GLY A 123 -0.41 -17.06 1.69
CA GLY A 123 0.36 -16.71 2.90
C GLY A 123 0.37 -15.24 3.33
N ASP A 124 -0.69 -14.47 3.04
CA ASP A 124 -0.98 -13.14 3.63
C ASP A 124 0.09 -12.06 3.36
N ALA A 125 0.81 -12.15 2.25
CA ALA A 125 1.83 -11.20 1.86
C ALA A 125 1.57 -10.61 0.47
N PRO A 126 1.85 -9.31 0.26
CA PRO A 126 1.57 -8.69 -1.02
C PRO A 126 2.56 -9.27 -2.00
N PHE A 127 2.13 -9.55 -3.22
CA PHE A 127 3.05 -10.08 -4.20
C PHE A 127 4.24 -9.17 -4.48
N THR A 128 4.08 -7.87 -4.27
CA THR A 128 5.16 -6.88 -4.36
C THR A 128 6.24 -7.10 -3.30
N LEU A 129 6.01 -7.94 -2.29
CA LEU A 129 7.05 -8.32 -1.35
C LEU A 129 8.18 -9.09 -2.05
N LYS A 130 7.86 -9.94 -3.04
CA LYS A 130 8.84 -10.69 -3.85
C LYS A 130 9.77 -9.77 -4.66
N TYR A 131 9.38 -8.51 -4.81
CA TYR A 131 10.16 -7.51 -5.54
C TYR A 131 11.42 -7.10 -4.78
N ILE A 132 11.35 -7.22 -3.45
CA ILE A 132 12.39 -6.90 -2.50
C ILE A 132 13.09 -8.19 -2.06
N ASP A 133 14.30 -8.41 -2.58
CA ASP A 133 15.11 -9.58 -2.29
C ASP A 133 16.35 -9.18 -1.49
N LEU A 134 16.39 -9.64 -0.23
CA LEU A 134 17.49 -9.40 0.70
C LEU A 134 18.83 -9.91 0.14
N GLN A 135 18.84 -11.13 -0.37
CA GLN A 135 20.06 -11.78 -0.82
C GLN A 135 20.60 -11.09 -2.07
N LYS A 136 19.73 -10.85 -3.05
CA LYS A 136 20.13 -10.17 -4.28
C LYS A 136 20.67 -8.76 -4.01
N TYR A 137 20.08 -8.05 -3.06
CA TYR A 137 20.57 -6.72 -2.66
C TYR A 137 21.94 -6.81 -1.97
N LYS A 138 22.11 -7.71 -0.99
CA LYS A 138 23.40 -7.96 -0.31
C LYS A 138 24.48 -8.34 -1.31
N GLU A 139 24.23 -9.31 -2.18
CA GLU A 139 25.15 -9.76 -3.21
C GLU A 139 25.56 -8.62 -4.16
N SER A 140 24.61 -7.76 -4.56
CA SER A 140 24.91 -6.63 -5.44
C SER A 140 25.85 -5.63 -4.78
N VAL A 141 25.60 -5.29 -3.51
CA VAL A 141 26.47 -4.37 -2.74
C VAL A 141 27.84 -5.00 -2.50
N GLN A 142 27.89 -6.27 -2.09
CA GLN A 142 29.13 -6.99 -1.81
C GLN A 142 29.98 -7.18 -3.06
N ARG A 143 29.37 -7.52 -4.20
CA ARG A 143 30.05 -7.69 -5.48
C ARG A 143 30.71 -6.40 -5.94
N GLU A 144 30.00 -5.27 -5.89
CA GLU A 144 30.58 -3.99 -6.29
C GLU A 144 31.66 -3.53 -5.30
N ALA A 145 31.45 -3.67 -3.98
CA ALA A 145 32.49 -3.35 -2.99
C ALA A 145 33.77 -4.19 -3.20
N SER A 146 33.63 -5.48 -3.50
CA SER A 146 34.76 -6.39 -3.73
C SER A 146 35.62 -5.97 -4.94
N ARG A 147 35.02 -5.39 -5.99
CA ARG A 147 35.75 -4.89 -7.17
C ARG A 147 36.73 -3.76 -6.85
N TYR A 148 36.51 -3.06 -5.74
CA TYR A 148 37.38 -1.96 -5.28
C TYR A 148 38.25 -2.37 -4.07
N GLY A 149 38.41 -3.68 -3.84
CA GLY A 149 39.25 -4.20 -2.75
C GLY A 149 38.67 -3.98 -1.35
N LEU A 150 37.37 -3.66 -1.25
CA LEU A 150 36.72 -3.44 0.04
C LEU A 150 36.22 -4.75 0.60
N ASN A 151 36.59 -5.04 1.84
CA ASN A 151 36.04 -6.19 2.55
C ASN A 151 34.58 -5.92 2.93
N ALA A 152 33.67 -6.33 2.04
CA ALA A 152 32.24 -6.15 2.21
C ALA A 152 31.62 -7.09 3.25
N SER A 153 32.38 -8.08 3.74
CA SER A 153 31.94 -9.08 4.71
C SER A 153 32.00 -8.61 6.17
N HIS A 154 31.97 -7.30 6.41
CA HIS A 154 31.98 -6.77 7.76
C HIS A 154 30.60 -6.99 8.43
N PRO A 155 30.52 -7.61 9.63
CA PRO A 155 29.25 -7.93 10.29
C PRO A 155 28.30 -6.74 10.48
N THR A 156 28.85 -5.53 10.70
CA THR A 156 28.04 -4.32 10.86
C THR A 156 27.35 -3.91 9.56
N SER A 157 27.99 -4.10 8.41
CA SER A 157 27.38 -3.83 7.10
C SER A 157 26.23 -4.78 6.83
N ASP A 158 26.42 -6.07 7.11
CA ASP A 158 25.38 -7.08 6.90
C ASP A 158 24.14 -6.81 7.76
N ARG A 159 24.35 -6.46 9.04
CA ARG A 159 23.28 -6.05 9.95
C ARG A 159 22.53 -4.83 9.43
N TYR A 160 23.24 -3.79 8.97
CA TYR A 160 22.62 -2.57 8.45
C TYR A 160 21.77 -2.85 7.20
N LEU A 161 22.31 -3.59 6.23
CA LEU A 161 21.58 -3.95 5.01
C LEU A 161 20.33 -4.79 5.33
N SER A 162 20.44 -5.70 6.31
CA SER A 162 19.31 -6.52 6.76
C SER A 162 18.21 -5.66 7.41
N LEU A 163 18.58 -4.71 8.27
CA LEU A 163 17.62 -3.80 8.92
C LEU A 163 16.87 -2.94 7.90
N GLU A 164 17.57 -2.38 6.92
CA GLU A 164 16.94 -1.60 5.84
C GLU A 164 15.96 -2.45 5.03
N VAL A 165 16.31 -3.72 4.78
CA VAL A 165 15.43 -4.62 4.03
C VAL A 165 14.19 -4.99 4.82
N VAL A 166 14.34 -5.36 6.09
CA VAL A 166 13.21 -5.64 6.99
C VAL A 166 12.30 -4.41 7.10
N ALA A 167 12.86 -3.21 7.24
CA ALA A 167 12.09 -1.98 7.28
C ALA A 167 11.27 -1.78 5.99
N GLY A 168 11.88 -2.04 4.83
CA GLY A 168 11.18 -1.98 3.54
C GLY A 168 10.07 -3.02 3.40
N GLN A 169 10.32 -4.27 3.79
CA GLN A 169 9.32 -5.35 3.79
C GLN A 169 8.14 -5.02 4.71
N CYS A 170 8.40 -4.50 5.91
CA CYS A 170 7.35 -4.04 6.82
C CYS A 170 6.53 -2.91 6.20
N SER A 171 7.19 -1.94 5.54
CA SER A 171 6.48 -0.85 4.85
C SER A 171 5.52 -1.39 3.79
N ILE A 172 5.98 -2.31 2.94
CA ILE A 172 5.16 -2.91 1.88
C ILE A 172 3.98 -3.69 2.47
N LYS A 173 4.22 -4.53 3.49
CA LYS A 173 3.15 -5.31 4.16
C LYS A 173 2.08 -4.40 4.77
N ASN A 174 2.50 -3.35 5.48
CA ASN A 174 1.58 -2.42 6.12
C ASN A 174 0.76 -1.64 5.08
N THR A 175 1.40 -1.17 3.99
CA THR A 175 0.70 -0.54 2.88
C THR A 175 -0.32 -1.49 2.26
N GLY A 176 0.07 -2.74 1.94
CA GLY A 176 -0.85 -3.71 1.36
C GLY A 176 -2.07 -3.97 2.24
N ARG A 177 -1.89 -4.09 3.57
CA ARG A 177 -3.00 -4.31 4.51
C ARG A 177 -3.99 -3.15 4.47
N ARG A 178 -3.48 -1.93 4.59
CA ARG A 178 -4.28 -0.70 4.52
C ARG A 178 -5.09 -0.62 3.23
N GLU A 179 -4.45 -0.83 2.09
CA GLU A 179 -5.14 -0.74 0.79
C GLU A 179 -6.15 -1.87 0.58
N ARG A 180 -5.88 -3.06 1.12
CA ARG A 180 -6.88 -4.14 1.12
C ARG A 180 -8.10 -3.78 1.96
N ASP A 181 -7.90 -3.16 3.11
CA ASP A 181 -9.01 -2.70 3.95
C ASP A 181 -9.86 -1.63 3.22
N LEU A 182 -9.21 -0.71 2.50
CA LEU A 182 -9.89 0.27 1.63
C LEU A 182 -10.70 -0.41 0.52
N VAL A 183 -10.17 -1.48 -0.09
CA VAL A 183 -10.92 -2.26 -1.09
C VAL A 183 -12.09 -3.02 -0.47
N SER A 184 -11.95 -3.61 0.71
CA SER A 184 -13.06 -4.27 1.43
C SER A 184 -14.21 -3.28 1.68
N ILE A 185 -13.89 -2.05 2.07
CA ILE A 185 -14.87 -0.96 2.15
C ILE A 185 -15.52 -0.69 0.79
N ALA A 186 -14.73 -0.56 -0.28
CA ALA A 186 -15.25 -0.29 -1.61
C ALA A 186 -16.17 -1.41 -2.14
N ILE A 187 -15.84 -2.67 -1.85
CA ILE A 187 -16.70 -3.83 -2.13
C ILE A 187 -18.03 -3.67 -1.41
N ALA A 188 -17.97 -3.39 -0.11
CA ALA A 188 -19.16 -3.27 0.70
C ALA A 188 -20.05 -2.10 0.23
N GLU A 189 -19.46 -0.95 -0.11
CA GLU A 189 -20.17 0.18 -0.72
C GLU A 189 -20.82 -0.17 -2.06
N TYR A 190 -20.13 -0.94 -2.90
CA TYR A 190 -20.64 -1.43 -4.17
C TYR A 190 -21.84 -2.36 -4.00
N VAL A 191 -21.78 -3.32 -3.06
CA VAL A 191 -22.89 -4.22 -2.76
C VAL A 191 -24.10 -3.43 -2.25
N ILE A 192 -23.88 -2.44 -1.38
CA ILE A 192 -24.95 -1.56 -0.87
C ILE A 192 -25.58 -0.77 -2.02
N SER A 193 -24.79 -0.13 -2.88
CA SER A 193 -25.33 0.69 -3.97
C SER A 193 -26.14 -0.15 -4.97
N HIS A 194 -25.68 -1.35 -5.32
CA HIS A 194 -26.39 -2.25 -6.22
C HIS A 194 -27.67 -2.79 -5.60
N SER A 195 -27.66 -3.11 -4.30
CA SER A 195 -28.88 -3.54 -3.60
C SER A 195 -29.97 -2.46 -3.59
N GLN A 196 -29.60 -1.18 -3.52
CA GLN A 196 -30.54 -0.05 -3.53
C GLN A 196 -31.15 0.21 -4.91
N ILE A 197 -30.42 -0.08 -5.99
CA ILE A 197 -30.94 0.01 -7.36
C ILE A 197 -32.05 -1.03 -7.57
N ILE A 198 -31.90 -2.23 -7.01
CA ILE A 198 -32.86 -3.33 -7.18
C ILE A 198 -34.09 -3.15 -6.28
N SER A 199 -33.89 -2.64 -5.05
CA SER A 199 -34.97 -2.45 -4.08
C SER A 199 -34.92 -1.05 -3.45
N PRO A 200 -35.38 0.00 -4.16
CA PRO A 200 -35.28 1.38 -3.70
C PRO A 200 -36.13 1.71 -2.47
N LYS A 201 -37.02 0.80 -2.03
CA LYS A 201 -37.91 1.01 -0.87
C LYS A 201 -37.35 0.55 0.46
N THR A 202 -36.17 -0.09 0.49
CA THR A 202 -35.64 -0.64 1.74
C THR A 202 -34.70 0.39 2.40
N PRO A 203 -34.96 0.83 3.64
CA PRO A 203 -34.02 1.68 4.35
C PRO A 203 -32.65 0.99 4.47
N PRO A 204 -31.54 1.76 4.50
CA PRO A 204 -30.20 1.19 4.56
C PRO A 204 -30.06 0.26 5.77
N SER A 205 -29.57 -0.96 5.54
CA SER A 205 -29.29 -1.93 6.59
C SER A 205 -28.32 -1.36 7.63
N PHE A 206 -28.42 -1.79 8.88
CA PHE A 206 -27.49 -1.40 9.95
C PHE A 206 -26.02 -1.68 9.58
N ASP A 207 -25.76 -2.78 8.87
CA ASP A 207 -24.41 -3.15 8.41
C ASP A 207 -23.85 -2.09 7.46
N SER A 208 -24.68 -1.55 6.57
CA SER A 208 -24.29 -0.48 5.64
C SER A 208 -23.84 0.80 6.36
N ILE A 209 -24.45 1.08 7.51
CA ILE A 209 -24.11 2.23 8.35
C ILE A 209 -22.75 1.99 9.02
N ILE A 210 -22.50 0.77 9.51
CA ILE A 210 -21.21 0.41 10.13
C ILE A 210 -20.08 0.52 9.09
N ILE A 211 -20.27 -0.03 7.89
CA ILE A 211 -19.28 0.01 6.81
C ILE A 211 -18.90 1.46 6.48
N ARG A 212 -19.89 2.33 6.24
CA ARG A 212 -19.64 3.76 5.97
C ARG A 212 -18.94 4.46 7.13
N ARG A 213 -19.18 4.03 8.36
CA ARG A 213 -18.53 4.60 9.55
C ARG A 213 -17.06 4.19 9.64
N GLU A 214 -16.73 2.93 9.40
CA GLU A 214 -15.34 2.46 9.38
C GLU A 214 -14.56 3.05 8.20
N ALA A 215 -15.19 3.20 7.03
CA ALA A 215 -14.61 3.90 5.88
C ALA A 215 -14.13 5.32 6.23
N ARG A 216 -15.05 6.13 6.77
CA ARG A 216 -14.75 7.52 7.18
C ARG A 216 -13.68 7.61 8.27
N LYS A 217 -13.57 6.56 9.09
CA LYS A 217 -12.57 6.48 10.17
C LYS A 217 -11.19 6.24 9.58
N LEU A 218 -11.04 5.36 8.59
CA LEU A 218 -9.77 5.18 7.87
C LEU A 218 -9.37 6.47 7.13
N ASP A 219 -10.29 7.10 6.39
CA ASP A 219 -10.02 8.37 5.72
C ASP A 219 -9.52 9.45 6.69
N THR A 220 -10.14 9.51 7.87
CA THR A 220 -9.74 10.46 8.92
C THR A 220 -8.36 10.12 9.49
N GLN A 221 -8.05 8.85 9.69
CA GLN A 221 -6.73 8.40 10.14
C GLN A 221 -5.64 8.75 9.13
N ASP A 222 -5.89 8.49 7.85
CA ASP A 222 -4.98 8.78 6.75
C ASP A 222 -4.68 10.28 6.62
N MET A 223 -5.71 11.10 6.74
CA MET A 223 -5.58 12.56 6.80
C MET A 223 -4.68 12.98 7.98
N TYR A 224 -4.85 12.39 9.16
CA TYR A 224 -4.03 12.70 10.33
C TYR A 224 -2.58 12.22 10.19
N GLU A 225 -2.33 11.06 9.60
CA GLU A 225 -0.98 10.56 9.33
C GLU A 225 -0.23 11.47 8.36
N ASN A 226 -0.90 11.94 7.31
CA ASN A 226 -0.35 12.91 6.36
C ASN A 226 0.03 14.23 7.05
N TRP A 227 -0.82 14.72 7.97
CA TRP A 227 -0.49 15.90 8.76
C TRP A 227 0.71 15.68 9.68
N ARG A 228 0.80 14.53 10.35
CA ARG A 228 1.95 14.17 11.22
C ARG A 228 3.25 14.06 10.44
N LYS A 229 3.20 13.46 9.24
CA LYS A 229 4.37 13.37 8.35
C LYS A 229 4.83 14.76 7.93
N LYS A 230 3.92 15.62 7.47
CA LYS A 230 4.27 16.98 7.06
C LYS A 230 4.75 17.86 8.22
N TYR A 231 4.16 17.68 9.40
CA TYR A 231 4.62 18.34 10.62
C TYR A 231 6.09 18.00 10.92
N ARG A 232 6.47 16.71 10.87
CA ARG A 232 7.86 16.27 11.09
C ARG A 232 8.83 16.86 10.07
N GLU A 233 8.44 16.90 8.79
CA GLU A 233 9.24 17.53 7.73
C GLU A 233 9.46 19.03 8.00
N LEU A 234 8.38 19.78 8.23
CA LEU A 234 8.43 21.22 8.47
C LEU A 234 9.20 21.58 9.75
N LYS A 235 9.09 20.75 10.79
CA LYS A 235 9.83 20.94 12.05
C LYS A 235 11.33 20.69 11.87
N LYS A 236 11.72 19.74 11.02
CA LYS A 236 13.12 19.48 10.69
C LYS A 236 13.74 20.61 9.86
N GLU A 237 12.98 21.16 8.91
CA GLU A 237 13.41 22.30 8.09
C GLU A 237 13.53 23.60 8.90
N ASN A 238 12.66 23.80 9.89
CA ASN A 238 12.60 25.03 10.68
C ASN A 238 12.45 24.72 12.17
N SER A 239 13.53 24.33 12.84
CA SER A 239 13.54 23.93 14.26
C SER A 239 12.97 25.00 15.20
N GLY A 240 13.12 26.29 14.87
CA GLY A 240 12.57 27.42 15.65
C GLY A 240 11.07 27.73 15.43
N SER A 241 10.38 27.07 14.49
CA SER A 241 8.97 27.36 14.21
C SER A 241 8.04 26.86 15.32
N THR A 242 7.08 27.69 15.72
CA THR A 242 6.03 27.31 16.66
C THR A 242 5.04 26.34 16.01
N ASP A 243 4.40 25.48 16.82
CA ASP A 243 3.43 24.51 16.30
C ASP A 243 2.22 25.17 15.66
N SER A 244 1.79 26.33 16.18
CA SER A 244 0.73 27.13 15.56
C SER A 244 1.13 27.58 14.16
N SER A 245 2.37 28.02 13.95
CA SER A 245 2.87 28.41 12.62
C SER A 245 2.89 27.22 11.64
N ILE A 246 3.35 26.06 12.09
CA ILE A 246 3.37 24.84 11.26
C ILE A 246 1.94 24.40 10.90
N ALA A 247 1.00 24.43 11.86
CA ALA A 247 -0.39 24.09 11.60
C ALA A 247 -1.05 25.04 10.58
N ILE A 248 -0.77 26.35 10.65
CA ILE A 248 -1.25 27.34 9.66
C ILE A 248 -0.67 27.02 8.28
N LYS A 249 0.59 26.61 8.21
CA LYS A 249 1.22 26.23 6.94
C LYS A 249 0.53 24.99 6.35
N ILE A 250 0.31 23.95 7.15
CA ILE A 250 -0.40 22.72 6.72
C ILE A 250 -1.84 23.02 6.30
N SER A 251 -2.57 23.89 7.01
CA SER A 251 -3.96 24.22 6.67
C SER A 251 -4.12 24.91 5.32
N LYS A 252 -3.07 25.61 4.85
CA LYS A 252 -3.03 26.28 3.55
C LYS A 252 -2.59 25.35 2.41
N MET A 253 -2.06 24.15 2.71
CA MET A 253 -1.67 23.17 1.71
C MET A 253 -2.87 22.29 1.31
N SER A 254 -2.79 21.63 0.15
CA SER A 254 -3.82 20.68 -0.32
C SER A 254 -4.11 19.58 0.69
N ILE A 255 -3.09 19.11 1.43
CA ILE A 255 -3.24 18.11 2.49
C ILE A 255 -4.11 18.58 3.67
N GLY A 256 -4.32 19.89 3.83
CA GLY A 256 -5.17 20.45 4.88
C GLY A 256 -6.66 20.19 4.68
N GLN A 257 -7.09 19.87 3.45
CA GLN A 257 -8.48 19.53 3.08
C GLN A 257 -9.52 20.49 3.69
N GLY A 258 -9.20 21.79 3.74
CA GLY A 258 -10.08 22.83 4.30
C GLY A 258 -10.30 22.78 5.81
N LYS A 259 -9.55 21.94 6.55
CA LYS A 259 -9.67 21.84 8.02
C LYS A 259 -9.04 23.04 8.69
N SER A 260 -9.66 23.47 9.80
CA SER A 260 -9.17 24.62 10.56
C SER A 260 -7.80 24.33 11.18
N THR A 261 -7.00 25.40 11.32
CA THR A 261 -5.69 25.36 11.98
C THR A 261 -5.74 24.71 13.36
N GLY A 262 -6.78 24.98 14.15
CA GLY A 262 -6.95 24.40 15.49
C GLY A 262 -7.09 22.87 15.45
N THR A 263 -7.87 22.35 14.51
CA THR A 263 -8.06 20.91 14.31
C THR A 263 -6.78 20.21 13.85
N ILE A 264 -6.05 20.83 12.92
CA ILE A 264 -4.75 20.31 12.46
C ILE A 264 -3.75 20.29 13.61
N ARG A 265 -3.62 21.40 14.35
CA ARG A 265 -2.71 21.52 15.50
C ARG A 265 -2.97 20.43 16.55
N LYS A 266 -4.24 20.09 16.81
CA LYS A 266 -4.63 19.06 17.78
C LYS A 266 -4.23 17.64 17.36
N ASN A 267 -4.22 17.33 16.06
CA ASN A 267 -4.04 15.95 15.56
C ASN A 267 -2.67 15.71 14.89
N MET A 268 -1.90 16.77 14.59
CA MET A 268 -0.60 16.65 13.91
C MET A 268 0.56 16.22 14.84
N LYS A 269 0.38 16.27 16.16
CA LYS A 269 1.31 15.69 17.13
C LYS A 269 0.82 14.30 17.51
N THR A 270 1.71 13.32 17.55
CA THR A 270 1.44 12.06 18.24
C THR A 270 1.18 12.41 19.70
N ARG A 271 0.04 11.97 20.26
CA ARG A 271 -0.07 11.88 21.72
C ARG A 271 0.89 10.76 22.11
N GLU A 272 2.12 11.11 22.45
CA GLU A 272 2.94 10.23 23.28
C GLU A 272 2.22 10.19 24.63
N ASN A 273 1.39 9.16 24.81
CA ASN A 273 0.87 8.77 26.11
C ASN A 273 1.95 7.99 26.86
#